data_AF-A0A3B9FN64-F1
#
_entry.id   AF-A0A3B9FN64-F1
#
_cell.length_a   1.000
_cell.length_b   1.000
_cell.length_c   1.000
_cell.angle_alpha   90.00
_cell.angle_beta   90.00
_cell.angle_gamma   90.00
#
_symmetry.space_group_name_H-M   'P 1'
#
loop_
_entity.id
_entity.type
_entity.pdbx_description
1 polymer ?
#
loop_
_entity_poly.entity_id
_entity_poly.type
_entity_poly.pdbx_seq_one_letter_code
_entity_poly.pdbx_strand_id
1 'polypeptide(L)'
;PLGKKEAGSVRLDAKDGSGKWRKQAVAPIDPLSRTATFRVKDWKDSRDVPYRIAFEQRRKDGSAKERYFEGVIRKDPVDKKEVVVAGFTGNKATVFPNSKLVENVGIVNPDVLFFSGDQIYEDVGGYGIHRSPVDLAVLNYLRKIYLWGWAFRDLMRDRPTLALPDDHDVYQGNIWGAAGRDCGGIKGHAKGGFAMHEDFVNAVQRTQTAHHPAPFDPTPVERGIGVYYGDMIYGRIGFAILEDRKFKSGPEGKVNDWKGRPDHVKDPNFDPASVDKEGLVLLGDRQLKFLRHFAGDWKGTDLKVALSQTIFCNLANYHGGGQQYIVADLDSNGWPQAGRNRALAELRKGFVFHYAGDQHLASIVRHGIDDWGDAGFSFCVPSIAAGYPRSWRPDKEGRPVRNRPAPGLPNTGDYKDGLDNKLSVFAIGNPAKENRKGRLNTLHDKASGFGIARFNAKTGSIKMECWRLLFDAANPRPEDQFPGWPKTIRYTDNYGRKPVGHLPLIKVTGMKNPVIQVKDSKGELVYALRIRGDSFRPPVFEKEEAYEVKVGDPDLDSWKTLRSLKQGVAPSEKILRF
;
A
#
# COMPACT_ATOMS: atom_id res chain seq x y z
N PRO A 1 -24.29 6.89 -17.28
CA PRO A 1 -25.45 6.04 -16.93
C PRO A 1 -25.96 5.31 -18.17
N LEU A 2 -26.17 4.00 -18.05
CA LEU A 2 -26.83 3.23 -19.09
C LEU A 2 -28.34 3.50 -19.03
N GLY A 3 -28.98 3.61 -20.19
CA GLY A 3 -30.44 3.73 -20.27
C GLY A 3 -31.13 2.43 -19.88
N LYS A 4 -32.42 2.49 -19.51
CA LYS A 4 -33.22 1.30 -19.13
C LYS A 4 -33.26 0.20 -20.20
N LYS A 5 -33.01 0.55 -21.46
CA LYS A 5 -33.02 -0.35 -22.62
C LYS A 5 -31.64 -0.88 -23.01
N GLU A 6 -30.57 -0.44 -22.35
CA GLU A 6 -29.20 -0.93 -22.60
C GLU A 6 -29.00 -2.34 -22.04
N ALA A 7 -27.96 -3.04 -22.49
CA ALA A 7 -27.61 -4.35 -21.96
C ALA A 7 -27.27 -4.29 -20.46
N GLY A 8 -27.86 -5.21 -19.70
CA GLY A 8 -27.64 -5.34 -18.25
C GLY A 8 -26.44 -6.19 -17.86
N SER A 9 -25.66 -6.68 -18.84
CA SER A 9 -24.50 -7.53 -18.63
C SER A 9 -23.44 -7.33 -19.71
N VAL A 10 -22.23 -7.78 -19.42
CA VAL A 10 -21.10 -7.83 -20.36
C VAL A 10 -20.53 -9.24 -20.43
N ARG A 11 -19.92 -9.57 -21.58
CA ARG A 11 -19.27 -10.86 -21.81
C ARG A 11 -17.75 -10.68 -21.87
N LEU A 12 -17.00 -11.54 -21.20
CA LEU A 12 -15.55 -11.66 -21.34
C LEU A 12 -15.24 -12.75 -22.37
N ASP A 13 -14.52 -12.40 -23.42
CA ASP A 13 -13.91 -13.35 -24.35
C ASP A 13 -12.38 -13.30 -24.20
N ALA A 14 -11.70 -14.43 -24.40
CA ALA A 14 -10.24 -14.51 -24.41
C ALA A 14 -9.75 -15.44 -25.52
N LYS A 15 -8.52 -15.23 -26.02
CA LYS A 15 -7.94 -16.09 -27.05
C LYS A 15 -7.43 -17.41 -26.46
N ASP A 16 -7.83 -18.54 -27.05
CA ASP A 16 -7.29 -19.85 -26.71
C ASP A 16 -5.86 -20.06 -27.28
N GLY A 17 -5.30 -21.25 -27.09
CA GLY A 17 -3.97 -21.61 -27.58
C GLY A 17 -3.84 -21.58 -29.12
N SER A 18 -4.96 -21.67 -29.84
CA SER A 18 -5.03 -21.58 -31.30
C SER A 18 -5.24 -20.14 -31.80
N GLY A 19 -5.35 -19.17 -30.89
CA GLY A 19 -5.60 -17.76 -31.22
C GLY A 19 -7.06 -17.41 -31.50
N LYS A 20 -7.99 -18.34 -31.31
CA LYS A 20 -9.44 -18.12 -31.52
C LYS A 20 -10.09 -17.53 -30.26
N TRP A 21 -11.01 -16.58 -30.45
CA TRP A 21 -11.81 -16.02 -29.37
C TRP A 21 -12.76 -17.04 -28.78
N ARG A 22 -12.73 -17.21 -27.46
CA ARG A 22 -13.63 -18.07 -26.69
C ARG A 22 -14.28 -17.27 -25.57
N LYS A 23 -15.60 -17.39 -25.44
CA LYS A 23 -16.34 -16.89 -24.28
C LYS A 23 -15.79 -17.52 -23.00
N GLN A 24 -15.39 -16.68 -22.05
CA GLN A 24 -14.91 -17.09 -20.73
C GLN A 24 -16.00 -16.95 -19.68
N ALA A 25 -16.72 -15.83 -19.68
CA ALA A 25 -17.73 -15.53 -18.65
C ALA A 25 -18.72 -14.45 -19.11
N VAL A 26 -19.82 -14.32 -18.38
CA VAL A 26 -20.77 -13.19 -18.46
C VAL A 26 -20.97 -12.65 -17.05
N ALA A 27 -20.96 -11.34 -16.89
CA ALA A 27 -21.18 -10.68 -15.61
C ALA A 27 -22.26 -9.61 -15.73
N PRO A 28 -23.21 -9.52 -14.77
CA PRO A 28 -24.16 -8.42 -14.73
C PRO A 28 -23.44 -7.09 -14.43
N ILE A 29 -24.01 -6.00 -14.94
CA ILE A 29 -23.59 -4.64 -14.60
C ILE A 29 -24.32 -4.22 -13.34
N ASP A 30 -23.58 -3.96 -12.27
CA ASP A 30 -24.13 -3.49 -11.00
C ASP A 30 -24.84 -2.14 -11.21
N PRO A 31 -26.11 -2.01 -10.79
CA PRO A 31 -26.91 -0.81 -11.09
C PRO A 31 -26.42 0.43 -10.36
N LEU A 32 -25.71 0.30 -9.24
CA LEU A 32 -25.22 1.44 -8.49
C LEU A 32 -23.82 1.84 -8.94
N SER A 33 -22.83 0.96 -8.81
CA SER A 33 -21.42 1.21 -9.16
C SER A 33 -21.13 1.19 -10.66
N ARG A 34 -22.04 0.66 -11.49
CA ARG A 34 -21.87 0.51 -12.95
C ARG A 34 -20.64 -0.29 -13.35
N THR A 35 -20.22 -1.23 -12.50
CA THR A 35 -19.14 -2.18 -12.75
C THR A 35 -19.67 -3.55 -13.12
N ALA A 36 -18.84 -4.36 -13.77
CA ALA A 36 -19.06 -5.78 -13.93
C ALA A 36 -17.76 -6.52 -13.61
N THR A 37 -17.83 -7.50 -12.71
CA THR A 37 -16.66 -8.23 -12.22
C THR A 37 -16.71 -9.67 -12.68
N PHE A 38 -15.60 -10.17 -13.23
CA PHE A 38 -15.47 -11.55 -13.66
C PHE A 38 -14.54 -12.30 -12.71
N ARG A 39 -14.88 -13.54 -12.36
CA ARG A 39 -13.99 -14.47 -11.65
C ARG A 39 -13.84 -15.72 -12.50
N VAL A 40 -12.66 -15.90 -13.09
CA VAL A 40 -12.33 -17.06 -13.92
C VAL A 40 -11.32 -17.90 -13.16
N LYS A 41 -11.67 -19.16 -12.90
CA LYS A 41 -10.79 -20.12 -12.24
C LYS A 41 -9.90 -20.81 -13.29
N ASP A 42 -8.80 -21.40 -12.82
CA ASP A 42 -7.87 -22.20 -13.66
C ASP A 42 -7.37 -21.42 -14.88
N TRP A 43 -7.13 -20.12 -14.70
CA TRP A 43 -6.59 -19.25 -15.74
C TRP A 43 -5.18 -19.69 -16.12
N LYS A 44 -4.92 -19.82 -17.42
CA LYS A 44 -3.59 -20.17 -17.93
C LYS A 44 -2.70 -18.92 -17.96
N ASP A 45 -1.89 -18.77 -16.93
CA ASP A 45 -0.99 -17.63 -16.68
C ASP A 45 0.43 -17.81 -17.26
N SER A 46 0.73 -18.93 -17.91
CA SER A 46 2.06 -19.19 -18.51
C SER A 46 2.34 -18.40 -19.81
N ARG A 47 1.37 -17.65 -20.33
CA ARG A 47 1.49 -16.83 -21.54
C ARG A 47 0.63 -15.58 -21.45
N ASP A 48 0.96 -14.58 -22.26
CA ASP A 48 0.09 -13.43 -22.45
C ASP A 48 -1.20 -13.88 -23.17
N VAL A 49 -2.35 -13.46 -22.65
CA VAL A 49 -3.66 -13.84 -23.19
C VAL A 49 -4.44 -12.58 -23.55
N PRO A 50 -4.59 -12.29 -24.86
CA PRO A 50 -5.51 -11.24 -25.31
C PRO A 50 -6.94 -11.53 -24.86
N TYR A 51 -7.60 -10.52 -24.31
CA TYR A 51 -9.00 -10.55 -23.90
C TYR A 51 -9.78 -9.41 -24.54
N ARG A 52 -11.10 -9.56 -24.59
CA ARG A 52 -12.01 -8.47 -24.92
C ARG A 52 -13.28 -8.53 -24.07
N ILE A 53 -13.77 -7.37 -23.68
CA ILE A 53 -15.09 -7.20 -23.07
C ILE A 53 -16.07 -6.85 -24.18
N ALA A 54 -17.06 -7.69 -24.39
CA ALA A 54 -18.15 -7.45 -25.33
C ALA A 54 -19.35 -6.83 -24.59
N PHE A 55 -19.76 -5.66 -25.05
CA PHE A 55 -20.96 -4.96 -24.61
C PHE A 55 -21.93 -4.83 -25.80
N GLU A 56 -23.19 -5.25 -25.60
CA GLU A 56 -24.24 -5.09 -26.59
C GLU A 56 -24.82 -3.67 -26.50
N GLN A 57 -24.41 -2.80 -27.41
CA GLN A 57 -24.95 -1.44 -27.52
C GLN A 57 -26.31 -1.49 -28.22
N ARG A 58 -27.37 -1.05 -27.53
CA ARG A 58 -28.74 -1.00 -28.07
C ARG A 58 -29.11 0.42 -28.46
N ARG A 59 -29.51 0.62 -29.72
CA ARG A 59 -29.93 1.93 -30.23
C ARG A 59 -31.43 2.15 -30.01
N LYS A 60 -31.85 3.42 -30.11
CA LYS A 60 -33.26 3.81 -29.94
C LYS A 60 -34.20 3.14 -30.95
N ASP A 61 -33.70 2.84 -32.14
CA ASP A 61 -34.42 2.15 -33.22
C ASP A 61 -34.56 0.63 -33.02
N GLY A 62 -34.04 0.08 -31.91
CA GLY A 62 -34.08 -1.34 -31.58
C GLY A 62 -32.92 -2.16 -32.16
N SER A 63 -32.05 -1.57 -32.99
CA SER A 63 -30.86 -2.26 -33.47
C SER A 63 -29.82 -2.46 -32.36
N ALA A 64 -29.14 -3.60 -32.38
CA ALA A 64 -28.11 -3.97 -31.42
C ALA A 64 -26.77 -4.19 -32.13
N LYS A 65 -25.66 -3.75 -31.51
CA LYS A 65 -24.31 -3.98 -32.02
C LYS A 65 -23.34 -4.29 -30.88
N GLU A 66 -22.56 -5.36 -31.01
CA GLU A 66 -21.46 -5.61 -30.08
C GLU A 66 -20.36 -4.56 -30.24
N ARG A 67 -19.91 -4.03 -29.10
CA ARG A 67 -18.72 -3.20 -28.95
C ARG A 67 -17.71 -3.95 -28.11
N TYR A 68 -16.44 -3.81 -28.46
CA TYR A 68 -15.36 -4.50 -27.77
C TYR A 68 -14.40 -3.49 -27.13
N PHE A 69 -13.98 -3.78 -25.91
CA PHE A 69 -12.82 -3.17 -25.28
C PHE A 69 -11.76 -4.24 -25.07
N GLU A 70 -10.60 -4.08 -25.69
CA GLU A 70 -9.56 -5.11 -25.73
C GLU A 70 -8.39 -4.80 -24.80
N GLY A 71 -7.73 -5.86 -24.31
CA GLY A 71 -6.55 -5.79 -23.48
C GLY A 71 -5.79 -7.12 -23.49
N VAL A 72 -4.83 -7.28 -22.58
CA VAL A 72 -4.01 -8.49 -22.46
C VAL A 72 -3.85 -8.83 -21.00
N ILE A 73 -4.27 -10.02 -20.57
CA ILE A 73 -3.84 -10.51 -19.26
C ILE A 73 -2.43 -11.05 -19.44
N ARG A 74 -1.45 -10.36 -18.86
CA ARG A 74 -0.02 -10.73 -18.94
C ARG A 74 0.24 -12.05 -18.23
N LYS A 75 1.22 -12.80 -18.74
CA LYS A 75 1.74 -13.97 -18.06
C LYS A 75 2.26 -13.63 -16.66
N ASP A 76 2.20 -14.58 -15.75
CA ASP A 76 2.80 -14.43 -14.42
C ASP A 76 4.33 -14.24 -14.55
N PRO A 77 4.93 -13.15 -14.05
CA PRO A 77 6.33 -12.83 -14.28
C PRO A 77 7.32 -13.64 -13.41
N VAL A 78 7.01 -14.90 -13.10
CA VAL A 78 7.86 -15.79 -12.26
C VAL A 78 9.28 -15.98 -12.81
N ASP A 79 9.45 -15.88 -14.12
CA ASP A 79 10.74 -16.01 -14.80
C ASP A 79 11.54 -14.70 -14.85
N LYS A 80 10.92 -13.55 -14.54
CA LYS A 80 11.60 -12.26 -14.60
C LYS A 80 12.64 -12.17 -13.50
N LYS A 81 13.75 -11.49 -13.81
CA LYS A 81 14.77 -11.15 -12.81
C LYS A 81 14.18 -10.26 -11.71
N GLU A 82 13.33 -9.32 -12.11
CA GLU A 82 12.69 -8.35 -11.22
C GLU A 82 11.22 -8.21 -11.57
N VAL A 83 10.38 -8.22 -10.54
CA VAL A 83 8.98 -7.78 -10.61
C VAL A 83 8.94 -6.29 -10.28
N VAL A 84 8.35 -5.50 -11.15
CA VAL A 84 8.36 -4.03 -11.06
C VAL A 84 6.96 -3.53 -10.70
N VAL A 85 6.86 -2.76 -9.62
CA VAL A 85 5.59 -2.21 -9.12
C VAL A 85 5.65 -0.68 -9.19
N ALA A 86 4.76 -0.07 -9.96
CA ALA A 86 4.61 1.38 -10.00
C ALA A 86 3.56 1.83 -8.97
N GLY A 87 3.93 2.77 -8.10
CA GLY A 87 3.09 3.27 -7.01
C GLY A 87 2.64 4.70 -7.24
N PHE A 88 1.38 4.97 -6.92
CA PHE A 88 0.69 6.25 -7.14
C PHE A 88 -0.19 6.61 -5.96
N THR A 89 -0.36 7.91 -5.72
CA THR A 89 -1.29 8.47 -4.72
C THR A 89 -1.69 9.88 -5.15
N GLY A 90 -2.74 10.47 -4.56
CA GLY A 90 -3.05 11.91 -4.69
C GLY A 90 -3.19 12.41 -6.13
N ASN A 91 -4.35 12.21 -6.75
CA ASN A 91 -4.63 12.54 -8.15
C ASN A 91 -5.51 13.79 -8.36
N LYS A 92 -5.01 15.00 -8.02
CA LYS A 92 -5.74 16.23 -8.39
C LYS A 92 -5.86 16.37 -9.91
N ALA A 93 -7.02 16.81 -10.40
CA ALA A 93 -7.31 16.97 -11.83
C ALA A 93 -6.54 18.10 -12.56
N THR A 94 -5.66 18.84 -11.89
CA THR A 94 -5.01 20.05 -12.42
C THR A 94 -4.31 19.81 -13.76
N VAL A 95 -3.74 18.63 -13.96
CA VAL A 95 -3.06 18.21 -15.19
C VAL A 95 -3.67 16.96 -15.82
N PHE A 96 -4.96 16.71 -15.56
CA PHE A 96 -5.73 15.70 -16.28
C PHE A 96 -5.52 15.87 -17.81
N PRO A 97 -5.25 14.78 -18.58
CA PRO A 97 -5.34 13.37 -18.20
C PRO A 97 -4.01 12.74 -17.73
N ASN A 98 -3.11 13.51 -17.12
CA ASN A 98 -1.82 13.05 -16.60
C ASN A 98 -0.89 12.46 -17.67
N SER A 99 -1.01 12.89 -18.94
CA SER A 99 -0.37 12.25 -20.10
C SER A 99 1.13 12.02 -19.93
N LYS A 100 1.87 13.01 -19.40
CA LYS A 100 3.33 12.89 -19.24
C LYS A 100 3.72 11.78 -18.26
N LEU A 101 2.98 11.66 -17.15
CA LEU A 101 3.20 10.60 -16.17
C LEU A 101 2.83 9.23 -16.75
N VAL A 102 1.67 9.14 -17.42
CA VAL A 102 1.18 7.88 -18.02
C VAL A 102 2.13 7.38 -19.11
N GLU A 103 2.64 8.27 -19.95
CA GLU A 103 3.66 7.98 -20.96
C GLU A 103 4.94 7.42 -20.34
N ASN A 104 5.49 8.12 -19.33
CA ASN A 104 6.71 7.68 -18.64
C ASN A 104 6.52 6.31 -17.96
N VAL A 105 5.38 6.07 -17.32
CA VAL A 105 5.06 4.75 -16.74
C VAL A 105 4.95 3.68 -17.84
N GLY A 106 4.37 4.02 -18.98
CA GLY A 106 4.31 3.16 -20.16
C GLY A 106 5.70 2.71 -20.64
N ILE A 107 6.66 3.64 -20.67
CA ILE A 107 8.07 3.38 -21.03
C ILE A 107 8.76 2.52 -19.95
N VAL A 108 8.55 2.83 -18.66
CA VAL A 108 9.10 2.01 -17.55
C VAL A 108 8.55 0.58 -17.60
N ASN A 109 7.33 0.40 -18.11
CA ASN A 109 6.65 -0.88 -18.29
C ASN A 109 6.61 -1.75 -17.00
N PRO A 110 5.98 -1.27 -15.91
CA PRO A 110 5.85 -2.05 -14.69
C PRO A 110 4.98 -3.30 -14.91
N ASP A 111 5.15 -4.28 -14.03
CA ASP A 111 4.37 -5.51 -13.99
C ASP A 111 3.06 -5.32 -13.21
N VAL A 112 3.07 -4.50 -12.15
CA VAL A 112 1.92 -4.19 -11.30
C VAL A 112 1.76 -2.69 -11.14
N LEU A 113 0.52 -2.21 -11.13
CA LEU A 113 0.17 -0.84 -10.75
C LEU A 113 -0.43 -0.84 -9.34
N PHE A 114 0.03 0.07 -8.49
CA PHE A 114 -0.46 0.27 -7.13
C PHE A 114 -0.94 1.71 -6.94
N PHE A 115 -2.24 1.90 -6.71
CA PHE A 115 -2.83 3.19 -6.36
C PHE A 115 -3.22 3.14 -4.89
N SER A 116 -2.50 3.88 -4.04
CA SER A 116 -2.67 3.80 -2.59
C SER A 116 -3.89 4.54 -2.06
N GLY A 117 -4.52 5.42 -2.84
CA GLY A 117 -5.56 6.31 -2.34
C GLY A 117 -5.69 7.56 -3.20
N ASP A 118 -6.77 8.30 -2.98
CA ASP A 118 -7.05 9.58 -3.63
C ASP A 118 -7.02 9.47 -5.16
N GLN A 119 -7.68 8.44 -5.71
CA GLN A 119 -7.84 8.34 -7.16
C GLN A 119 -8.64 9.53 -7.70
N ILE A 120 -9.51 10.11 -6.87
CA ILE A 120 -10.17 11.39 -7.09
C ILE A 120 -10.00 12.34 -5.90
N TYR A 121 -10.25 13.63 -6.17
CA TYR A 121 -10.64 14.60 -5.15
C TYR A 121 -12.07 15.04 -5.38
N GLU A 122 -12.74 15.56 -4.35
CA GLU A 122 -14.17 15.86 -4.41
C GLU A 122 -14.51 16.94 -5.43
N ASP A 123 -13.57 17.83 -5.75
CA ASP A 123 -13.67 18.93 -6.72
C ASP A 123 -13.23 18.56 -8.14
N VAL A 124 -12.84 17.30 -8.38
CA VAL A 124 -12.27 16.86 -9.67
C VAL A 124 -13.23 17.17 -10.83
N GLY A 125 -12.68 17.69 -11.93
CA GLY A 125 -13.46 18.11 -13.10
C GLY A 125 -14.28 19.39 -12.90
N GLY A 126 -14.13 20.10 -11.78
CA GLY A 126 -14.94 21.25 -11.42
C GLY A 126 -16.35 20.88 -10.95
N TYR A 127 -16.60 19.60 -10.70
CA TYR A 127 -17.88 19.12 -10.20
C TYR A 127 -18.02 19.42 -8.71
N GLY A 128 -19.22 19.87 -8.30
CA GLY A 128 -19.58 19.95 -6.89
C GLY A 128 -19.73 18.59 -6.23
N ILE A 129 -20.14 18.60 -4.95
CA ILE A 129 -20.37 17.40 -4.15
C ILE A 129 -21.86 17.22 -3.92
N HIS A 130 -22.38 16.05 -4.28
CA HIS A 130 -23.70 15.59 -3.82
C HIS A 130 -23.51 14.47 -2.80
N ARG A 131 -24.07 14.64 -1.61
CA ARG A 131 -24.02 13.62 -0.53
C ARG A 131 -25.31 12.84 -0.35
N SER A 132 -26.42 13.38 -0.86
CA SER A 132 -27.74 12.76 -0.83
C SER A 132 -28.58 13.23 -2.04
N PRO A 133 -29.62 12.46 -2.44
CA PRO A 133 -29.83 11.04 -2.09
C PRO A 133 -28.72 10.14 -2.66
N VAL A 134 -28.68 8.86 -2.24
CA VAL A 134 -27.62 7.89 -2.59
C VAL A 134 -27.34 7.83 -4.10
N ASP A 135 -28.38 7.70 -4.92
CA ASP A 135 -28.22 7.59 -6.37
C ASP A 135 -27.55 8.81 -7.00
N LEU A 136 -27.88 10.02 -6.51
CA LEU A 136 -27.27 11.26 -6.98
C LEU A 136 -25.82 11.38 -6.52
N ALA A 137 -25.53 10.98 -5.27
CA ALA A 137 -24.18 10.94 -4.73
C ALA A 137 -23.29 9.98 -5.53
N VAL A 138 -23.77 8.76 -5.78
CA VAL A 138 -23.04 7.77 -6.59
C VAL A 138 -22.89 8.26 -8.03
N LEU A 139 -23.91 8.84 -8.65
CA LEU A 139 -23.77 9.41 -10.00
C LEU A 139 -22.73 10.53 -10.06
N ASN A 140 -22.67 11.38 -9.04
CA ASN A 140 -21.67 12.43 -8.90
C ASN A 140 -20.26 11.83 -8.77
N TYR A 141 -20.10 10.78 -7.98
CA TYR A 141 -18.84 10.03 -7.85
C TYR A 141 -18.42 9.32 -9.14
N LEU A 142 -19.34 8.64 -9.84
CA LEU A 142 -19.03 7.89 -11.04
C LEU A 142 -18.44 8.77 -12.15
N ARG A 143 -18.95 9.99 -12.30
CA ARG A 143 -18.40 10.96 -13.26
C ARG A 143 -16.95 11.33 -12.95
N LYS A 144 -16.57 11.30 -11.67
CA LYS A 144 -15.22 11.63 -11.18
C LYS A 144 -14.28 10.46 -11.35
N ILE A 145 -14.65 9.26 -10.88
CA ILE A 145 -13.79 8.07 -10.96
C ILE A 145 -13.54 7.63 -12.41
N TYR A 146 -14.47 7.92 -13.34
CA TYR A 146 -14.24 7.67 -14.77
C TYR A 146 -13.15 8.54 -15.38
N LEU A 147 -12.81 9.71 -14.80
CA LEU A 147 -11.66 10.49 -15.25
C LEU A 147 -10.35 9.75 -14.92
N TRP A 148 -10.25 9.18 -13.72
CA TRP A 148 -9.11 8.31 -13.36
C TRP A 148 -9.03 7.11 -14.31
N GLY A 149 -10.16 6.41 -14.51
CA GLY A 149 -10.23 5.31 -15.47
C GLY A 149 -9.80 5.72 -16.88
N TRP A 150 -10.23 6.89 -17.37
CA TRP A 150 -9.83 7.38 -18.69
C TRP A 150 -8.33 7.69 -18.77
N ALA A 151 -7.76 8.35 -17.77
CA ALA A 151 -6.35 8.70 -17.75
C ALA A 151 -5.43 7.47 -17.76
N PHE A 152 -5.81 6.40 -17.06
CA PHE A 152 -4.94 5.23 -16.85
C PHE A 152 -5.37 3.95 -17.59
N ARG A 153 -6.49 3.95 -18.34
CA ARG A 153 -7.05 2.74 -18.98
C ARG A 153 -6.05 1.94 -19.82
N ASP A 154 -5.15 2.62 -20.51
CA ASP A 154 -4.23 1.97 -21.44
C ASP A 154 -3.11 1.23 -20.68
N LEU A 155 -2.78 1.66 -19.46
CA LEU A 155 -1.91 0.93 -18.53
C LEU A 155 -2.66 -0.17 -17.78
N MET A 156 -3.92 0.07 -17.39
CA MET A 156 -4.72 -0.87 -16.57
C MET A 156 -5.27 -2.04 -17.37
N ARG A 157 -5.47 -1.90 -18.68
CA ARG A 157 -6.01 -2.98 -19.54
C ARG A 157 -5.04 -4.14 -19.74
N ASP A 158 -3.79 -4.03 -19.28
CA ASP A 158 -2.82 -5.12 -19.40
C ASP A 158 -1.95 -5.40 -18.17
N ARG A 159 -2.10 -4.65 -17.08
CA ARG A 159 -1.34 -4.85 -15.85
C ARG A 159 -2.29 -5.06 -14.67
N PRO A 160 -2.05 -6.08 -13.83
CA PRO A 160 -2.71 -6.16 -12.54
C PRO A 160 -2.61 -4.82 -11.80
N THR A 161 -3.76 -4.34 -11.33
CA THR A 161 -3.88 -3.03 -10.67
C THR A 161 -4.43 -3.25 -9.27
N LEU A 162 -3.67 -2.92 -8.24
CA LEU A 162 -4.13 -2.87 -6.86
C LEU A 162 -4.46 -1.43 -6.53
N ALA A 163 -5.74 -1.15 -6.25
CA ALA A 163 -6.22 0.18 -5.89
C ALA A 163 -6.88 0.15 -4.52
N LEU A 164 -6.59 1.13 -3.68
CA LEU A 164 -7.14 1.31 -2.34
C LEU A 164 -7.93 2.64 -2.31
N PRO A 165 -9.21 2.65 -1.90
CA PRO A 165 -9.90 3.90 -1.58
C PRO A 165 -9.29 4.57 -0.34
N ASP A 166 -9.21 5.90 -0.37
CA ASP A 166 -8.87 6.75 0.77
C ASP A 166 -9.96 7.83 1.02
N ASP A 167 -9.66 8.83 1.83
CA ASP A 167 -10.59 9.82 2.36
C ASP A 167 -11.30 10.68 1.31
N HIS A 168 -10.58 11.11 0.28
CA HIS A 168 -11.13 11.94 -0.78
C HIS A 168 -12.05 11.14 -1.73
N ASP A 169 -11.83 9.83 -1.86
CA ASP A 169 -12.70 8.94 -2.65
C ASP A 169 -14.09 8.79 -2.01
N VAL A 170 -14.16 8.91 -0.68
CA VAL A 170 -15.40 8.84 0.10
C VAL A 170 -15.95 10.21 0.53
N TYR A 171 -15.40 11.30 -0.01
CA TYR A 171 -15.84 12.69 0.18
C TYR A 171 -15.71 13.25 1.60
N GLN A 172 -14.66 12.86 2.34
CA GLN A 172 -14.43 13.32 3.71
C GLN A 172 -13.20 14.21 3.92
N GLY A 173 -12.24 14.22 3.01
CA GLY A 173 -10.95 14.93 3.14
C GLY A 173 -10.02 14.43 4.25
N ASN A 174 -10.55 13.72 5.25
CA ASN A 174 -9.86 12.84 6.19
C ASN A 174 -10.83 11.69 6.57
N ILE A 175 -10.35 10.46 6.68
CA ILE A 175 -11.19 9.32 7.07
C ILE A 175 -10.66 8.58 8.29
N TRP A 176 -11.55 8.48 9.26
CA TRP A 176 -11.42 7.71 10.47
C TRP A 176 -12.50 6.65 10.48
N GLY A 177 -12.30 5.55 9.78
CA GLY A 177 -13.40 4.65 9.45
C GLY A 177 -14.15 4.10 10.66
N ALA A 178 -13.50 4.00 11.83
CA ALA A 178 -14.09 3.57 13.10
C ALA A 178 -15.05 2.39 12.94
N ALA A 179 -14.60 1.37 12.19
CA ALA A 179 -15.35 0.16 11.88
C ALA A 179 -16.72 0.41 11.22
N GLY A 180 -16.83 1.42 10.37
CA GLY A 180 -17.99 1.62 9.50
C GLY A 180 -19.16 2.40 10.08
N ARG A 181 -19.07 2.85 11.34
CA ARG A 181 -20.19 3.54 12.00
C ARG A 181 -20.63 4.80 11.28
N ASP A 182 -21.86 5.27 11.55
CA ASP A 182 -22.28 6.60 11.13
C ASP A 182 -21.63 7.68 12.01
N CYS A 183 -21.18 8.76 11.40
CA CYS A 183 -20.62 9.92 12.07
C CYS A 183 -21.57 11.14 12.07
N GLY A 184 -22.81 11.00 11.59
CA GLY A 184 -23.78 12.10 11.54
C GLY A 184 -23.46 13.12 10.44
N GLY A 185 -22.85 12.67 9.35
CA GLY A 185 -22.43 13.49 8.23
C GLY A 185 -21.06 14.17 8.41
N ILE A 186 -20.69 15.03 7.44
CA ILE A 186 -19.32 15.54 7.30
C ILE A 186 -18.84 16.34 8.53
N LYS A 187 -19.74 16.96 9.31
CA LYS A 187 -19.35 17.68 10.52
C LYS A 187 -18.84 16.77 11.64
N GLY A 188 -19.22 15.50 11.66
CA GLY A 188 -18.83 14.54 12.70
C GLY A 188 -17.77 13.53 12.28
N HIS A 189 -17.23 13.60 11.05
CA HIS A 189 -16.27 12.62 10.53
C HIS A 189 -15.03 12.45 11.43
N ALA A 190 -14.56 13.54 12.07
CA ALA A 190 -13.42 13.52 12.98
C ALA A 190 -13.68 12.73 14.29
N LYS A 191 -14.95 12.45 14.64
CA LYS A 191 -15.32 11.54 15.74
C LYS A 191 -15.14 10.06 15.37
N GLY A 192 -14.93 9.77 14.08
CA GLY A 192 -14.90 8.43 13.53
C GLY A 192 -16.23 8.03 12.87
N GLY A 193 -16.14 7.36 11.73
CA GLY A 193 -17.23 6.82 10.92
C GLY A 193 -17.18 7.26 9.46
N PHE A 194 -18.22 6.89 8.72
CA PHE A 194 -18.49 7.34 7.36
C PHE A 194 -19.68 8.32 7.33
N ALA A 195 -19.45 9.50 6.78
CA ALA A 195 -20.41 10.59 6.59
C ALA A 195 -21.40 10.33 5.44
N MET A 196 -21.01 9.48 4.50
CA MET A 196 -21.84 9.08 3.38
C MET A 196 -22.67 7.85 3.75
N HIS A 197 -23.78 7.64 3.04
CA HIS A 197 -24.58 6.43 3.16
C HIS A 197 -23.75 5.18 2.82
N GLU A 198 -23.98 4.05 3.51
CA GLU A 198 -23.24 2.80 3.33
C GLU A 198 -23.24 2.29 1.89
N ASP A 199 -24.36 2.42 1.18
CA ASP A 199 -24.46 2.08 -0.25
C ASP A 199 -23.53 2.90 -1.13
N PHE A 200 -23.33 4.19 -0.82
CA PHE A 200 -22.35 5.02 -1.51
C PHE A 200 -20.94 4.50 -1.22
N VAL A 201 -20.62 4.24 0.05
CA VAL A 201 -19.29 3.73 0.45
C VAL A 201 -19.00 2.39 -0.23
N ASN A 202 -19.98 1.49 -0.27
CA ASN A 202 -19.90 0.19 -0.94
C ASN A 202 -19.76 0.35 -2.47
N ALA A 203 -20.41 1.34 -3.08
CA ALA A 203 -20.22 1.64 -4.50
C ALA A 203 -18.80 2.13 -4.80
N VAL A 204 -18.25 3.04 -3.97
CA VAL A 204 -16.86 3.50 -4.06
C VAL A 204 -15.90 2.32 -3.97
N GLN A 205 -16.03 1.50 -2.92
CA GLN A 205 -15.19 0.30 -2.76
C GLN A 205 -15.31 -0.63 -3.96
N ARG A 206 -16.53 -0.97 -4.40
CA ARG A 206 -16.74 -1.86 -5.54
C ARG A 206 -16.07 -1.36 -6.81
N THR A 207 -16.12 -0.05 -7.09
CA THR A 207 -15.46 0.51 -8.29
C THR A 207 -13.94 0.39 -8.28
N GLN A 208 -13.32 0.21 -7.11
CA GLN A 208 -11.86 0.24 -6.97
C GLN A 208 -11.26 -1.11 -6.55
N THR A 209 -12.03 -1.98 -5.88
CA THR A 209 -11.50 -3.19 -5.24
C THR A 209 -12.22 -4.47 -5.60
N ALA A 210 -13.32 -4.45 -6.37
CA ALA A 210 -14.06 -5.67 -6.69
C ALA A 210 -13.26 -6.73 -7.45
N HIS A 211 -12.21 -6.31 -8.18
CA HIS A 211 -11.30 -7.19 -8.90
C HIS A 211 -10.14 -7.72 -8.05
N HIS A 212 -9.99 -7.28 -6.80
CA HIS A 212 -9.00 -7.83 -5.88
C HIS A 212 -9.31 -9.32 -5.59
N PRO A 213 -8.32 -10.06 -5.07
CA PRO A 213 -8.57 -11.36 -4.43
C PRO A 213 -9.66 -11.27 -3.36
N ALA A 214 -10.20 -12.42 -2.97
CA ALA A 214 -11.18 -12.45 -1.89
C ALA A 214 -10.56 -11.91 -0.59
N PRO A 215 -11.31 -11.15 0.23
CA PRO A 215 -10.80 -10.66 1.51
C PRO A 215 -10.42 -11.83 2.43
N PHE A 216 -9.43 -11.62 3.29
CA PHE A 216 -8.97 -12.63 4.26
C PHE A 216 -10.10 -13.05 5.22
N ASP A 217 -10.86 -12.08 5.70
CA ASP A 217 -12.10 -12.28 6.43
C ASP A 217 -13.14 -11.31 5.83
N PRO A 218 -14.14 -11.82 5.09
CA PRO A 218 -15.08 -10.99 4.33
C PRO A 218 -16.23 -10.44 5.16
N THR A 219 -16.27 -10.64 6.49
CA THR A 219 -17.35 -10.12 7.33
C THR A 219 -17.41 -8.59 7.22
N PRO A 220 -18.56 -8.00 6.82
CA PRO A 220 -18.73 -6.56 6.78
C PRO A 220 -18.46 -5.92 8.15
N VAL A 221 -18.11 -4.64 8.14
CA VAL A 221 -18.11 -3.82 9.36
C VAL A 221 -19.53 -3.27 9.61
N GLU A 222 -19.69 -2.32 10.54
CA GLU A 222 -20.99 -1.72 10.83
C GLU A 222 -21.68 -1.17 9.57
N ARG A 223 -23.01 -1.11 9.61
CA ARG A 223 -23.87 -0.66 8.49
C ARG A 223 -23.72 -1.48 7.20
N GLY A 224 -23.17 -2.70 7.29
CA GLY A 224 -23.01 -3.58 6.13
C GLY A 224 -21.97 -3.09 5.13
N ILE A 225 -21.02 -2.24 5.57
CA ILE A 225 -19.93 -1.78 4.71
C ILE A 225 -18.94 -2.94 4.54
N GLY A 226 -18.68 -3.32 3.29
CA GLY A 226 -17.76 -4.42 2.97
C GLY A 226 -16.30 -4.11 3.30
N VAL A 227 -15.47 -5.16 3.24
CA VAL A 227 -14.02 -5.11 3.40
C VAL A 227 -13.34 -5.78 2.20
N TYR A 228 -12.09 -5.42 1.93
CA TYR A 228 -11.23 -5.89 0.85
C TYR A 228 -9.82 -6.28 1.29
N TYR A 229 -9.42 -6.07 2.57
CA TYR A 229 -8.09 -6.46 3.05
C TYR A 229 -7.84 -7.99 2.88
N GLY A 230 -6.63 -8.34 2.46
CA GLY A 230 -6.24 -9.71 2.10
C GLY A 230 -4.92 -9.70 1.35
N ASP A 231 -4.62 -10.76 0.62
CA ASP A 231 -3.36 -10.87 -0.11
C ASP A 231 -3.51 -11.27 -1.58
N MET A 232 -2.48 -10.92 -2.37
CA MET A 232 -2.29 -11.34 -3.75
C MET A 232 -0.88 -11.91 -3.89
N ILE A 233 -0.70 -12.97 -4.68
CA ILE A 233 0.62 -13.45 -5.11
C ILE A 233 0.75 -13.21 -6.61
N TYR A 234 1.83 -12.55 -7.02
CA TYR A 234 2.16 -12.33 -8.43
C TYR A 234 3.68 -12.24 -8.61
N GLY A 235 4.25 -13.01 -9.55
CA GLY A 235 5.69 -13.08 -9.78
C GLY A 235 6.48 -13.57 -8.58
N ARG A 236 5.88 -14.44 -7.76
CA ARG A 236 6.39 -14.89 -6.46
C ARG A 236 6.59 -13.78 -5.41
N ILE A 237 5.90 -12.65 -5.57
CA ILE A 237 5.85 -11.58 -4.58
C ILE A 237 4.48 -11.66 -3.89
N GLY A 238 4.47 -11.71 -2.57
CA GLY A 238 3.26 -11.63 -1.75
C GLY A 238 2.94 -10.18 -1.43
N PHE A 239 1.74 -9.74 -1.77
CA PHE A 239 1.23 -8.39 -1.53
C PHE A 239 0.15 -8.44 -0.45
N ALA A 240 0.42 -7.92 0.73
CA ALA A 240 -0.61 -7.68 1.75
C ALA A 240 -1.33 -6.36 1.44
N ILE A 241 -2.63 -6.43 1.19
CA ILE A 241 -3.49 -5.29 0.87
C ILE A 241 -4.20 -4.87 2.17
N LEU A 242 -3.97 -3.65 2.63
CA LEU A 242 -4.50 -3.14 3.91
C LEU A 242 -5.66 -2.15 3.72
N GLU A 243 -6.46 -2.06 4.77
CA GLU A 243 -7.51 -1.06 4.99
C GLU A 243 -7.16 -0.22 6.21
N ASP A 244 -6.06 0.52 6.14
CA ASP A 244 -5.48 1.19 7.30
C ASP A 244 -6.36 2.33 7.84
N ARG A 245 -7.27 2.87 7.02
CA ARG A 245 -8.29 3.84 7.41
C ARG A 245 -9.56 3.24 8.00
N LYS A 246 -9.94 2.00 7.60
CA LYS A 246 -11.28 1.43 7.86
C LYS A 246 -11.62 1.30 9.34
N PHE A 247 -10.64 0.90 10.14
CA PHE A 247 -10.81 0.62 11.56
C PHE A 247 -10.28 1.75 12.44
N LYS A 248 -9.61 2.73 11.84
CA LYS A 248 -8.90 3.78 12.56
C LYS A 248 -9.86 4.63 13.38
N SER A 249 -9.47 4.91 14.62
CA SER A 249 -10.20 5.78 15.54
C SER A 249 -10.17 7.23 15.09
N GLY A 250 -11.29 7.96 15.28
CA GLY A 250 -11.30 9.41 15.11
C GLY A 250 -10.76 10.11 16.36
N PRO A 251 -9.99 11.21 16.21
CA PRO A 251 -9.39 11.92 17.35
C PRO A 251 -10.41 12.80 18.11
N GLU A 252 -11.48 13.25 17.46
CA GLU A 252 -12.44 14.21 18.03
C GLU A 252 -13.18 13.62 19.25
N GLY A 253 -13.09 14.31 20.38
CA GLY A 253 -13.73 13.93 21.64
C GLY A 253 -13.03 12.77 22.36
N LYS A 254 -11.92 12.25 21.82
CA LYS A 254 -11.12 11.19 22.45
C LYS A 254 -9.80 11.74 23.00
N VAL A 255 -9.11 12.53 22.17
CA VAL A 255 -7.73 12.97 22.48
C VAL A 255 -7.49 14.45 22.24
N ASN A 256 -8.32 15.13 21.45
CA ASN A 256 -8.15 16.56 21.21
C ASN A 256 -8.80 17.41 22.32
N ASP A 257 -8.02 18.30 22.91
CA ASP A 257 -8.47 19.35 23.83
C ASP A 257 -8.23 20.77 23.28
N TRP A 258 -7.53 20.86 22.14
CA TRP A 258 -7.24 22.11 21.45
C TRP A 258 -8.38 22.58 20.52
N LYS A 259 -8.33 23.86 20.18
CA LYS A 259 -9.28 24.50 19.25
C LYS A 259 -8.90 24.24 17.79
N GLY A 260 -9.91 24.10 16.94
CA GLY A 260 -9.74 23.96 15.49
C GLY A 260 -9.78 22.51 15.04
N ARG A 261 -8.87 22.13 14.15
CA ARG A 261 -8.80 20.78 13.56
C ARG A 261 -8.42 19.74 14.63
N PRO A 262 -9.27 18.72 14.90
CA PRO A 262 -9.00 17.70 15.93
C PRO A 262 -7.77 16.82 15.68
N ASP A 263 -7.23 16.83 14.47
CA ASP A 263 -6.11 16.01 14.01
C ASP A 263 -4.78 16.79 13.91
N HIS A 264 -4.83 18.13 13.88
CA HIS A 264 -3.65 18.98 13.77
C HIS A 264 -3.22 19.51 15.14
N VAL A 265 -2.11 18.98 15.66
CA VAL A 265 -1.47 19.50 16.87
C VAL A 265 -0.46 20.57 16.48
N LYS A 266 -0.64 21.79 17.02
CA LYS A 266 0.23 22.94 16.71
C LYS A 266 1.15 23.35 17.85
N ASP A 267 0.83 22.98 19.09
CA ASP A 267 1.61 23.34 20.26
C ASP A 267 2.94 22.57 20.27
N PRO A 268 4.11 23.23 20.18
CA PRO A 268 5.41 22.56 20.23
C PRO A 268 5.72 21.91 21.59
N ASN A 269 5.00 22.26 22.66
CA ASN A 269 5.17 21.70 24.00
C ASN A 269 4.19 20.56 24.31
N PHE A 270 3.39 20.14 23.33
CA PHE A 270 2.46 19.02 23.46
C PHE A 270 3.16 17.72 23.84
N ASP A 271 2.58 16.96 24.77
CA ASP A 271 3.05 15.61 25.14
C ASP A 271 2.46 14.56 24.18
N PRO A 272 3.29 13.88 23.36
CA PRO A 272 2.82 12.82 22.46
C PRO A 272 2.10 11.65 23.14
N ALA A 273 2.41 11.35 24.41
CA ALA A 273 1.74 10.28 25.14
C ALA A 273 0.26 10.61 25.42
N SER A 274 -0.10 11.90 25.47
CA SER A 274 -1.47 12.34 25.76
C SER A 274 -2.50 11.94 24.69
N VAL A 275 -2.05 11.62 23.46
CA VAL A 275 -2.91 11.14 22.38
C VAL A 275 -2.86 9.63 22.19
N ASP A 276 -1.95 8.89 22.83
CA ASP A 276 -1.88 7.42 22.75
C ASP A 276 -2.65 6.79 23.92
N LYS A 277 -3.99 6.85 23.84
CA LYS A 277 -4.88 6.33 24.88
C LYS A 277 -5.31 4.89 24.63
N GLU A 278 -5.60 4.17 25.72
CA GLU A 278 -6.18 2.83 25.66
C GLU A 278 -7.50 2.82 24.87
N GLY A 279 -7.76 1.72 24.15
CA GLY A 279 -8.96 1.56 23.33
C GLY A 279 -8.91 2.26 21.96
N LEU A 280 -7.85 3.03 21.66
CA LEU A 280 -7.66 3.57 20.32
C LEU A 280 -7.15 2.50 19.34
N VAL A 281 -7.71 2.54 18.14
CA VAL A 281 -7.51 1.52 17.11
C VAL A 281 -6.89 2.15 15.86
N LEU A 282 -5.91 1.45 15.29
CA LEU A 282 -5.39 1.70 13.93
C LEU A 282 -5.96 0.68 12.94
N LEU A 283 -5.34 -0.50 12.84
CA LEU A 283 -5.78 -1.55 11.89
C LEU A 283 -6.94 -2.42 12.40
N GLY A 284 -7.09 -2.52 13.73
CA GLY A 284 -8.03 -3.45 14.37
C GLY A 284 -7.54 -4.91 14.37
N ASP A 285 -8.14 -5.73 15.24
CA ASP A 285 -7.66 -7.09 15.50
C ASP A 285 -7.78 -8.03 14.29
N ARG A 286 -8.78 -7.80 13.43
CA ARG A 286 -9.00 -8.60 12.21
C ARG A 286 -7.85 -8.45 11.22
N GLN A 287 -7.39 -7.22 10.98
CA GLN A 287 -6.23 -6.97 10.13
C GLN A 287 -4.91 -7.37 10.80
N LEU A 288 -4.77 -7.23 12.13
CA LEU A 288 -3.59 -7.74 12.84
C LEU A 288 -3.50 -9.28 12.76
N LYS A 289 -4.63 -9.98 12.84
CA LYS A 289 -4.71 -11.43 12.63
C LYS A 289 -4.32 -11.80 11.19
N PHE A 290 -4.80 -11.07 10.20
CA PHE A 290 -4.37 -11.21 8.81
C PHE A 290 -2.85 -11.01 8.67
N LEU A 291 -2.29 -9.91 9.19
CA LEU A 291 -0.86 -9.63 9.09
C LEU A 291 -0.01 -10.71 9.77
N ARG A 292 -0.46 -11.26 10.90
CA ARG A 292 0.21 -12.40 11.57
C ARG A 292 0.20 -13.66 10.71
N HIS A 293 -0.92 -13.96 10.08
CA HIS A 293 -1.03 -15.08 9.14
C HIS A 293 -0.11 -14.85 7.92
N PHE A 294 -0.23 -13.69 7.28
CA PHE A 294 0.57 -13.29 6.13
C PHE A 294 2.07 -13.30 6.45
N ALA A 295 2.49 -12.89 7.65
CA ALA A 295 3.90 -12.94 8.04
C ALA A 295 4.45 -14.38 8.04
N GLY A 296 3.67 -15.34 8.52
CA GLY A 296 4.02 -16.75 8.61
C GLY A 296 3.88 -17.54 7.31
N ASP A 297 2.94 -17.17 6.43
CA ASP A 297 2.67 -17.90 5.18
C ASP A 297 3.61 -17.47 4.04
N TRP A 298 4.45 -18.38 3.58
CA TRP A 298 5.41 -18.15 2.49
C TRP A 298 5.10 -18.99 1.24
N LYS A 299 3.90 -19.58 1.16
CA LYS A 299 3.44 -20.28 -0.03
C LYS A 299 3.43 -19.35 -1.24
N GLY A 300 3.92 -19.85 -2.38
CA GLY A 300 4.04 -19.14 -3.64
C GLY A 300 4.96 -17.91 -3.62
N THR A 301 5.65 -17.64 -2.50
CA THR A 301 6.25 -16.31 -2.25
C THR A 301 7.73 -16.39 -1.86
N ASP A 302 8.53 -15.47 -2.41
CA ASP A 302 9.96 -15.28 -2.12
C ASP A 302 10.29 -13.92 -1.46
N LEU A 303 9.39 -12.95 -1.60
CA LEU A 303 9.48 -11.60 -1.05
C LEU A 303 8.09 -11.07 -0.72
N LYS A 304 7.97 -10.22 0.30
CA LYS A 304 6.69 -9.68 0.75
C LYS A 304 6.67 -8.17 0.81
N VAL A 305 5.54 -7.60 0.43
CA VAL A 305 5.26 -6.17 0.51
C VAL A 305 3.87 -5.96 1.11
N ALA A 306 3.72 -4.96 1.99
CA ALA A 306 2.44 -4.46 2.46
C ALA A 306 2.10 -3.16 1.73
N LEU A 307 0.85 -3.05 1.30
CA LEU A 307 0.28 -1.92 0.58
C LEU A 307 -0.77 -1.27 1.48
N SER A 308 -0.62 0.02 1.73
CA SER A 308 -1.58 0.78 2.54
C SER A 308 -1.77 2.19 2.00
N GLN A 309 -2.80 2.88 2.47
CA GLN A 309 -3.08 4.25 2.10
C GLN A 309 -1.94 5.17 2.52
N THR A 310 -1.54 5.10 3.79
CA THR A 310 -0.50 5.96 4.35
C THR A 310 0.55 5.22 5.19
N ILE A 311 1.75 5.80 5.28
CA ILE A 311 2.90 5.24 6.01
C ILE A 311 2.71 5.30 7.53
N PHE A 312 3.32 4.35 8.25
CA PHE A 312 3.17 4.20 9.72
C PHE A 312 4.06 5.17 10.52
N CYS A 313 4.00 6.46 10.19
CA CYS A 313 4.68 7.57 10.88
C CYS A 313 4.10 8.93 10.48
N ASN A 314 4.39 9.97 11.25
CA ASN A 314 4.04 11.36 10.95
C ASN A 314 5.28 12.16 10.46
N LEU A 315 5.62 12.11 9.17
CA LEU A 315 6.78 12.86 8.68
C LEU A 315 6.48 14.31 8.33
N ALA A 316 5.27 14.66 7.92
CA ALA A 316 5.00 16.03 7.49
C ALA A 316 4.92 16.97 8.71
N ASN A 317 5.85 17.93 8.81
CA ASN A 317 5.83 18.97 9.84
C ASN A 317 5.57 20.38 9.27
N TYR A 318 5.51 20.51 7.95
CA TYR A 318 5.01 21.69 7.26
C TYR A 318 3.98 21.33 6.20
N HIS A 319 2.85 22.02 6.21
CA HIS A 319 1.65 21.62 5.48
C HIS A 319 1.06 22.76 4.64
N GLY A 320 0.50 22.39 3.49
CA GLY A 320 -0.35 23.24 2.66
C GLY A 320 0.33 24.50 2.09
N GLY A 321 -0.51 25.45 1.68
CA GLY A 321 -0.07 26.76 1.20
C GLY A 321 0.62 27.55 2.30
N GLY A 322 1.76 28.18 1.97
CA GLY A 322 2.58 28.90 2.95
C GLY A 322 3.40 28.00 3.89
N GLN A 323 3.32 26.67 3.74
CA GLN A 323 4.08 25.69 4.54
C GLN A 323 3.91 25.96 6.04
N GLN A 324 2.68 25.81 6.53
CA GLN A 324 2.31 26.05 7.93
C GLN A 324 2.90 24.95 8.81
N TYR A 325 3.53 25.33 9.91
CA TYR A 325 4.11 24.35 10.86
C TYR A 325 3.02 23.62 11.63
N ILE A 326 3.14 22.30 11.70
CA ILE A 326 2.29 21.39 12.47
C ILE A 326 3.23 20.42 13.17
N VAL A 327 3.07 20.27 14.49
CA VAL A 327 3.91 19.40 15.30
C VAL A 327 3.54 17.96 15.02
N ALA A 328 2.26 17.63 15.19
CA ALA A 328 1.72 16.31 14.93
C ALA A 328 0.48 16.35 14.03
N ASP A 329 0.45 15.47 13.02
CA ASP A 329 -0.72 15.19 12.21
C ASP A 329 -1.22 13.78 12.58
N LEU A 330 -2.34 13.74 13.31
CA LEU A 330 -2.93 12.49 13.74
C LEU A 330 -3.43 11.69 12.52
N ASP A 331 -3.75 12.34 11.38
CA ASP A 331 -4.20 11.70 10.14
C ASP A 331 -3.26 10.62 9.65
N SER A 332 -1.95 10.88 9.74
CA SER A 332 -0.93 9.89 9.43
C SER A 332 -1.08 8.62 10.26
N ASN A 333 -0.60 7.48 9.77
CA ASN A 333 -0.55 6.26 10.58
C ASN A 333 0.62 6.25 11.58
N GLY A 334 1.18 7.42 11.92
CA GLY A 334 1.96 7.59 13.13
C GLY A 334 1.11 7.49 14.40
N TRP A 335 -0.20 7.72 14.30
CA TRP A 335 -1.16 7.66 15.41
C TRP A 335 -2.30 6.67 15.12
N PRO A 336 -2.88 5.99 16.14
CA PRO A 336 -2.37 5.87 17.52
C PRO A 336 -1.05 5.09 17.59
N GLN A 337 -0.09 5.55 18.41
CA GLN A 337 1.26 4.97 18.47
C GLN A 337 1.24 3.49 18.86
N ALA A 338 0.42 3.08 19.84
CA ALA A 338 0.27 1.67 20.22
C ALA A 338 -0.33 0.82 19.08
N GLY A 339 -1.24 1.38 18.28
CA GLY A 339 -1.79 0.73 17.08
C GLY A 339 -0.73 0.55 15.99
N ARG A 340 0.04 1.61 15.72
CA ARG A 340 1.17 1.63 14.78
C ARG A 340 2.23 0.58 15.16
N ASN A 341 2.64 0.52 16.42
CA ASN A 341 3.66 -0.41 16.90
C ASN A 341 3.24 -1.87 16.73
N ARG A 342 1.96 -2.21 17.00
CA ARG A 342 1.41 -3.54 16.75
C ARG A 342 1.49 -3.92 15.26
N ALA A 343 1.11 -3.00 14.37
CA ALA A 343 1.16 -3.25 12.93
C ALA A 343 2.60 -3.49 12.43
N LEU A 344 3.55 -2.64 12.84
CA LEU A 344 4.97 -2.79 12.51
C LEU A 344 5.56 -4.09 13.06
N ALA A 345 5.16 -4.51 14.26
CA ALA A 345 5.61 -5.75 14.85
C ALA A 345 5.18 -6.97 14.03
N GLU A 346 3.94 -7.01 13.52
CA GLU A 346 3.45 -8.11 12.68
C GLU A 346 4.13 -8.10 11.29
N LEU A 347 4.30 -6.94 10.66
CA LEU A 347 5.04 -6.81 9.38
C LEU A 347 6.49 -7.28 9.51
N ARG A 348 7.16 -6.91 10.61
CA ARG A 348 8.54 -7.29 10.91
C ARG A 348 8.72 -8.80 10.94
N LYS A 349 7.79 -9.56 11.53
CA LYS A 349 7.86 -11.04 11.61
C LYS A 349 7.93 -11.71 10.24
N GLY A 350 7.39 -11.07 9.20
CA GLY A 350 7.42 -11.57 7.82
C GLY A 350 8.48 -10.93 6.92
N PHE A 351 9.39 -10.12 7.47
CA PHE A 351 10.37 -9.34 6.70
C PHE A 351 9.71 -8.46 5.61
N VAL A 352 8.50 -7.97 5.90
CA VAL A 352 7.64 -7.29 4.92
C VAL A 352 8.13 -5.87 4.69
N PHE A 353 8.32 -5.49 3.42
CA PHE A 353 8.55 -4.11 3.01
C PHE A 353 7.22 -3.34 2.95
N HIS A 354 7.16 -2.07 3.36
CA HIS A 354 5.92 -1.30 3.35
C HIS A 354 5.90 -0.26 2.21
N TYR A 355 4.87 -0.26 1.38
CA TYR A 355 4.72 0.66 0.24
C TYR A 355 3.37 1.39 0.32
N ALA A 356 3.38 2.72 0.36
CA ALA A 356 2.19 3.52 0.66
C ALA A 356 2.23 4.93 0.03
N GLY A 357 1.21 5.76 0.27
CA GLY A 357 1.08 7.15 -0.22
C GLY A 357 0.47 8.13 0.80
N ASP A 358 -0.53 8.92 0.38
CA ASP A 358 -1.26 9.97 1.13
C ASP A 358 -0.43 11.19 1.56
N GLN A 359 0.76 10.99 2.12
CA GLN A 359 1.50 12.06 2.81
C GLN A 359 1.98 13.20 1.90
N HIS A 360 1.78 13.12 0.57
CA HIS A 360 2.23 14.14 -0.40
C HIS A 360 3.71 14.52 -0.23
N LEU A 361 4.49 13.59 0.31
CA LEU A 361 5.85 13.76 0.74
C LEU A 361 6.52 12.41 0.52
N ALA A 362 7.23 12.29 -0.60
CA ALA A 362 7.94 11.05 -0.87
C ALA A 362 9.00 10.82 0.20
N SER A 363 9.09 9.61 0.73
CA SER A 363 10.03 9.31 1.82
C SER A 363 10.47 7.85 1.82
N ILE A 364 11.74 7.61 2.12
CA ILE A 364 12.21 6.30 2.58
C ILE A 364 12.54 6.42 4.06
N VAL A 365 11.86 5.62 4.88
CA VAL A 365 12.14 5.51 6.31
C VAL A 365 12.31 4.08 6.73
N ARG A 366 13.10 3.86 7.78
CA ARG A 366 13.11 2.62 8.54
C ARG A 366 12.48 2.89 9.90
N HIS A 367 11.49 2.08 10.25
CA HIS A 367 10.73 2.28 11.46
C HIS A 367 11.48 1.73 12.68
N GLY A 368 11.28 2.39 13.82
CA GLY A 368 11.62 1.88 15.14
C GLY A 368 10.38 1.70 16.02
N ILE A 369 10.38 0.66 16.86
CA ILE A 369 9.44 0.39 17.94
C ILE A 369 10.17 0.63 19.26
N ASP A 370 11.14 -0.23 19.59
CA ASP A 370 11.90 -0.18 20.85
C ASP A 370 13.17 0.67 20.67
N ASP A 371 13.85 0.56 19.53
CA ASP A 371 15.01 1.35 19.14
C ASP A 371 14.91 1.81 17.67
N TRP A 372 15.74 2.76 17.24
CA TRP A 372 15.78 3.18 15.84
C TRP A 372 16.16 2.02 14.92
N GLY A 373 15.36 1.82 13.87
CA GLY A 373 15.64 0.84 12.83
C GLY A 373 15.45 -0.62 13.23
N ASP A 374 14.72 -0.90 14.31
CA ASP A 374 14.40 -2.26 14.78
C ASP A 374 13.13 -2.86 14.14
N ALA A 375 12.57 -2.19 13.12
CA ALA A 375 11.45 -2.64 12.30
C ALA A 375 11.68 -2.35 10.80
N GLY A 376 10.64 -2.60 9.99
CA GLY A 376 10.71 -2.60 8.53
C GLY A 376 11.05 -1.26 7.88
N PHE A 377 11.46 -1.31 6.61
CA PHE A 377 11.50 -0.13 5.73
C PHE A 377 10.12 0.16 5.15
N SER A 378 9.83 1.45 4.97
CA SER A 378 8.72 1.91 4.16
C SER A 378 9.14 2.91 3.09
N PHE A 379 8.39 2.93 2.00
CA PHE A 379 8.47 3.92 0.94
C PHE A 379 7.09 4.57 0.75
N CYS A 380 7.01 5.87 1.01
CA CYS A 380 5.87 6.70 0.62
C CYS A 380 6.13 7.27 -0.77
N VAL A 381 5.21 7.04 -1.72
CA VAL A 381 5.29 7.63 -3.06
C VAL A 381 4.86 9.10 -3.04
N PRO A 382 5.35 9.93 -3.99
CA PRO A 382 4.83 11.27 -4.19
C PRO A 382 3.43 11.23 -4.82
N SER A 383 2.66 12.31 -4.67
CA SER A 383 1.38 12.46 -5.36
C SER A 383 1.56 12.52 -6.88
N ILE A 384 0.63 11.94 -7.64
CA ILE A 384 0.52 12.13 -9.11
C ILE A 384 0.43 13.64 -9.40
N ALA A 385 -0.41 14.34 -8.65
CA ALA A 385 -0.61 15.78 -8.74
C ALA A 385 -0.89 16.36 -7.34
N ALA A 386 0.15 16.88 -6.70
CA ALA A 386 0.09 17.41 -5.35
C ALA A 386 -0.75 18.71 -5.25
N GLY A 387 -1.98 18.58 -4.74
CA GLY A 387 -2.81 19.74 -4.39
C GLY A 387 -2.33 20.44 -3.11
N TYR A 388 -2.01 19.63 -2.11
CA TYR A 388 -1.64 20.03 -0.75
C TYR A 388 -0.18 19.65 -0.46
N PRO A 389 0.80 20.53 -0.74
CA PRO A 389 2.21 20.18 -0.59
C PRO A 389 2.58 20.04 0.89
N ARG A 390 3.27 18.96 1.24
CA ARG A 390 3.82 18.71 2.58
C ARG A 390 5.34 18.68 2.52
N SER A 391 6.01 19.04 3.61
CA SER A 391 7.46 18.92 3.72
C SER A 391 7.89 18.48 5.13
N TRP A 392 9.10 17.91 5.17
CA TRP A 392 9.80 17.50 6.40
C TRP A 392 11.11 18.29 6.50
N ARG A 393 11.22 19.15 7.51
CA ARG A 393 12.37 20.04 7.67
C ARG A 393 12.90 20.14 9.13
N PRO A 394 13.18 19.01 9.81
CA PRO A 394 13.65 18.99 11.19
C PRO A 394 15.01 19.71 11.37
N ASP A 395 15.87 19.71 10.34
CA ASP A 395 17.16 20.41 10.41
C ASP A 395 16.96 21.92 10.55
N LYS A 396 15.96 22.48 9.85
CA LYS A 396 15.60 23.90 9.94
C LYS A 396 15.09 24.25 11.35
N GLU A 397 14.48 23.29 12.03
CA GLU A 397 13.96 23.44 13.39
C GLU A 397 15.04 23.23 14.46
N GLY A 398 16.26 22.82 14.07
CA GLY A 398 17.33 22.49 15.01
C GLY A 398 17.06 21.21 15.81
N ARG A 399 16.18 20.31 15.32
CA ARG A 399 15.91 19.05 16.01
C ARG A 399 17.18 18.19 16.07
N PRO A 400 17.46 17.50 17.20
CA PRO A 400 18.59 16.59 17.28
C PRO A 400 18.51 15.49 16.22
N VAL A 401 19.62 15.26 15.54
CA VAL A 401 19.79 14.21 14.52
C VAL A 401 20.94 13.29 14.90
N ARG A 402 20.75 11.99 14.68
CA ARG A 402 21.79 10.97 14.81
C ARG A 402 21.96 10.19 13.52
N ASN A 403 23.08 9.49 13.37
CA ASN A 403 23.30 8.47 12.33
C ASN A 403 22.86 8.87 10.91
N ARG A 404 23.14 10.12 10.51
CA ARG A 404 22.77 10.61 9.17
C ARG A 404 23.42 9.73 8.10
N PRO A 405 22.65 9.04 7.23
CA PRO A 405 23.21 8.16 6.22
C PRO A 405 24.08 8.93 5.23
N ALA A 406 25.17 8.32 4.76
CA ALA A 406 25.92 8.86 3.63
C ALA A 406 25.00 9.05 2.40
N PRO A 407 25.11 10.16 1.64
CA PRO A 407 26.16 11.18 1.68
C PRO A 407 25.89 12.36 2.65
N GLY A 408 25.00 12.23 3.63
CA GLY A 408 24.71 13.30 4.59
C GLY A 408 23.62 14.27 4.12
N LEU A 409 22.61 13.79 3.40
CA LEU A 409 21.55 14.63 2.83
C LEU A 409 20.77 15.40 3.92
N PRO A 410 20.28 16.63 3.64
CA PRO A 410 19.41 17.36 4.57
C PRO A 410 18.16 16.57 4.96
N ASN A 411 17.71 16.73 6.19
CA ASN A 411 16.53 16.10 6.79
C ASN A 411 16.55 14.56 6.79
N THR A 412 17.73 13.95 6.74
CA THR A 412 17.96 12.51 6.86
C THR A 412 18.68 12.17 8.16
N GLY A 413 18.65 10.92 8.61
CA GLY A 413 19.13 10.49 9.92
C GLY A 413 18.02 9.99 10.84
N ASP A 414 18.42 9.65 12.06
CA ASP A 414 17.54 9.20 13.12
C ASP A 414 16.90 10.41 13.80
N TYR A 415 15.57 10.43 13.78
CA TYR A 415 14.73 11.44 14.41
C TYR A 415 13.62 10.78 15.23
N LYS A 416 12.97 11.59 16.06
CA LYS A 416 11.61 11.35 16.48
C LYS A 416 10.67 12.23 15.67
N ASP A 417 9.56 11.67 15.20
CA ASP A 417 8.49 12.50 14.64
C ASP A 417 7.73 13.27 15.74
N GLY A 418 6.74 14.08 15.35
CA GLY A 418 5.93 14.83 16.32
C GLY A 418 5.05 14.00 17.25
N LEU A 419 5.00 12.68 17.06
CA LEU A 419 4.31 11.72 17.92
C LEU A 419 5.31 10.88 18.74
N ASP A 420 6.56 11.30 18.78
CA ASP A 420 7.69 10.63 19.42
C ASP A 420 8.05 9.24 18.84
N ASN A 421 7.53 8.90 17.65
CA ASN A 421 7.90 7.66 16.96
C ASN A 421 9.35 7.74 16.48
N LYS A 422 10.11 6.67 16.70
CA LYS A 422 11.50 6.55 16.23
C LYS A 422 11.55 6.22 14.74
N LEU A 423 12.27 7.04 13.96
CA LEU A 423 12.39 6.90 12.51
C LEU A 423 13.83 7.14 12.07
N SER A 424 14.37 6.24 11.26
CA SER A 424 15.60 6.49 10.49
C SER A 424 15.22 6.92 9.08
N VAL A 425 15.40 8.20 8.76
CA VAL A 425 15.03 8.80 7.48
C VAL A 425 16.20 8.70 6.50
N PHE A 426 15.97 8.08 5.34
CA PHE A 426 17.01 7.85 4.32
C PHE A 426 16.90 8.79 3.13
N ALA A 427 15.68 9.20 2.77
CA ALA A 427 15.44 10.06 1.62
C ALA A 427 14.11 10.78 1.79
N ILE A 428 14.03 12.05 1.34
CA ILE A 428 12.85 12.92 1.46
C ILE A 428 12.70 13.76 0.19
N GLY A 429 11.52 13.69 -0.43
CA GLY A 429 11.14 14.45 -1.62
C GLY A 429 10.45 15.76 -1.26
N ASN A 430 11.17 16.70 -0.63
CA ASN A 430 10.60 18.01 -0.30
C ASN A 430 10.28 18.83 -1.57
N PRO A 431 9.18 19.61 -1.57
CA PRO A 431 8.87 20.55 -2.64
C PRO A 431 9.91 21.66 -2.75
N ALA A 432 10.00 22.27 -3.92
CA ALA A 432 10.79 23.47 -4.16
C ALA A 432 10.32 24.62 -3.25
N LYS A 433 11.22 25.57 -2.99
CA LYS A 433 10.92 26.75 -2.17
C LYS A 433 9.87 27.64 -2.85
N GLU A 434 9.95 27.76 -4.17
CA GLU A 434 9.05 28.55 -5.00
C GLU A 434 8.57 27.72 -6.18
N ASN A 435 7.35 28.00 -6.63
CA ASN A 435 6.74 27.31 -7.76
C ASN A 435 6.85 28.20 -9.01
N ARG A 436 7.43 27.65 -10.08
CA ARG A 436 7.45 28.26 -11.40
C ARG A 436 6.02 28.32 -11.96
N LYS A 437 5.75 29.35 -12.77
CA LYS A 437 4.43 29.53 -13.41
C LYS A 437 4.10 28.38 -14.37
N GLY A 438 2.81 28.08 -14.47
CA GLY A 438 2.26 27.04 -15.36
C GLY A 438 1.90 25.76 -14.61
N ARG A 439 0.80 25.11 -15.00
CA ARG A 439 0.22 23.97 -14.25
C ARG A 439 1.21 22.82 -14.01
N LEU A 440 1.94 22.40 -15.05
CA LEU A 440 2.93 21.32 -14.96
C LEU A 440 4.14 21.71 -14.11
N ASN A 441 4.67 22.92 -14.32
CA ASN A 441 5.79 23.43 -13.54
C ASN A 441 5.45 23.53 -12.06
N THR A 442 4.28 24.09 -11.72
CA THR A 442 3.80 24.16 -10.34
C THR A 442 3.70 22.79 -9.70
N LEU A 443 3.15 21.79 -10.39
CA LEU A 443 3.03 20.45 -9.81
C LEU A 443 4.38 19.75 -9.66
N HIS A 444 5.29 19.93 -10.63
CA HIS A 444 6.66 19.45 -10.51
C HIS A 444 7.36 20.04 -9.28
N ASP A 445 7.23 21.36 -9.09
CA ASP A 445 7.84 22.10 -7.99
C ASP A 445 7.19 21.74 -6.64
N LYS A 446 5.91 21.39 -6.64
CA LYS A 446 5.20 20.77 -5.49
C LYS A 446 5.58 19.31 -5.23
N ALA A 447 6.65 18.80 -5.84
CA ALA A 447 7.14 17.42 -5.70
C ALA A 447 6.15 16.33 -6.17
N SER A 448 5.35 16.60 -7.20
CA SER A 448 4.53 15.56 -7.83
C SER A 448 5.41 14.57 -8.61
N GLY A 449 4.93 13.33 -8.80
CA GLY A 449 5.68 12.25 -9.46
C GLY A 449 5.04 10.88 -9.29
N PHE A 450 5.86 9.83 -9.32
CA PHE A 450 5.47 8.47 -8.94
C PHE A 450 6.67 7.66 -8.41
N GLY A 451 6.38 6.57 -7.68
CA GLY A 451 7.39 5.65 -7.18
C GLY A 451 7.48 4.36 -8.00
N ILE A 452 8.66 3.74 -8.01
CA ILE A 452 8.86 2.36 -8.47
C ILE A 452 9.51 1.55 -7.36
N ALA A 453 8.98 0.35 -7.10
CA ALA A 453 9.64 -0.68 -6.32
C ALA A 453 9.98 -1.88 -7.23
N ARG A 454 11.26 -2.27 -7.28
CA ARG A 454 11.73 -3.45 -8.02
C ARG A 454 12.11 -4.55 -7.04
N PHE A 455 11.47 -5.70 -7.18
CA PHE A 455 11.66 -6.85 -6.31
C PHE A 455 12.44 -7.92 -7.06
N ASN A 456 13.64 -8.24 -6.58
CA ASN A 456 14.46 -9.30 -7.15
C ASN A 456 14.39 -10.54 -6.27
N ALA A 457 13.49 -11.47 -6.57
CA ALA A 457 13.30 -12.68 -5.76
C ALA A 457 14.59 -13.50 -5.61
N LYS A 458 15.42 -13.58 -6.66
CA LYS A 458 16.67 -14.36 -6.67
C LYS A 458 17.70 -13.84 -5.67
N THR A 459 17.93 -12.52 -5.62
CA THR A 459 18.94 -11.91 -4.74
C THR A 459 18.38 -11.40 -3.42
N GLY A 460 17.07 -11.18 -3.34
CA GLY A 460 16.40 -10.59 -2.19
C GLY A 460 16.54 -9.08 -2.09
N SER A 461 17.00 -8.42 -3.15
CA SER A 461 17.09 -6.97 -3.20
C SER A 461 15.73 -6.34 -3.50
N ILE A 462 15.45 -5.23 -2.82
CA ILE A 462 14.32 -4.34 -3.10
C ILE A 462 14.91 -2.98 -3.45
N LYS A 463 14.69 -2.50 -4.68
CA LYS A 463 15.15 -1.19 -5.15
C LYS A 463 13.98 -0.23 -5.25
N MET A 464 14.10 0.91 -4.59
CA MET A 464 13.14 2.00 -4.61
C MET A 464 13.66 3.10 -5.51
N GLU A 465 12.81 3.60 -6.41
CA GLU A 465 13.06 4.74 -7.29
C GLU A 465 11.90 5.73 -7.11
N CYS A 466 12.19 7.03 -7.13
CA CYS A 466 11.17 8.06 -6.93
C CYS A 466 11.38 9.17 -7.95
N TRP A 467 10.53 9.19 -8.97
CA TRP A 467 10.68 10.02 -10.14
C TRP A 467 9.82 11.27 -10.03
N ARG A 468 10.41 12.43 -10.36
CA ARG A 468 9.70 13.71 -10.44
C ARG A 468 8.73 13.71 -11.62
N LEU A 469 7.73 14.59 -11.60
CA LEU A 469 6.69 14.65 -12.64
C LEU A 469 7.23 14.88 -14.07
N LEU A 470 8.21 15.78 -14.20
CA LEU A 470 8.76 16.19 -15.51
C LEU A 470 10.14 15.56 -15.68
N PHE A 471 10.15 14.37 -16.25
CA PHE A 471 11.37 13.70 -16.72
C PHE A 471 11.11 12.94 -18.01
N ASP A 472 12.17 12.49 -18.67
CA ASP A 472 12.07 11.61 -19.84
C ASP A 472 12.46 10.19 -19.45
N ALA A 473 11.48 9.28 -19.40
CA ALA A 473 11.74 7.88 -19.06
C ALA A 473 12.54 7.13 -20.14
N ALA A 474 12.60 7.63 -21.38
CA ALA A 474 13.45 7.05 -22.42
C ALA A 474 14.93 7.40 -22.22
N ASN A 475 15.22 8.53 -21.57
CA ASN A 475 16.57 9.03 -21.31
C ASN A 475 16.69 9.53 -19.86
N PRO A 476 16.53 8.66 -18.85
CA PRO A 476 16.49 9.07 -17.45
C PRO A 476 17.88 9.51 -16.98
N ARG A 477 17.93 10.59 -16.20
CA ARG A 477 19.15 11.10 -15.57
C ARG A 477 19.04 11.04 -14.05
N PRO A 478 20.16 11.03 -13.31
CA PRO A 478 20.12 10.97 -11.84
C PRO A 478 19.27 12.08 -11.19
N GLU A 479 19.31 13.30 -11.73
CA GLU A 479 18.57 14.47 -11.22
C GLU A 479 17.05 14.40 -11.42
N ASP A 480 16.57 13.48 -12.27
CA ASP A 480 15.15 13.28 -12.52
C ASP A 480 14.46 12.56 -11.33
N GLN A 481 15.25 12.00 -10.41
CA GLN A 481 14.76 11.48 -9.13
C GLN A 481 14.87 12.51 -8.00
N PHE A 482 14.14 12.26 -6.91
CA PHE A 482 14.33 13.02 -5.68
C PHE A 482 15.67 12.65 -5.00
N PRO A 483 16.29 13.55 -4.22
CA PRO A 483 17.55 13.26 -3.53
C PRO A 483 17.45 12.04 -2.60
N GLY A 484 18.44 11.16 -2.68
CA GLY A 484 18.51 9.91 -1.90
C GLY A 484 17.94 8.68 -2.63
N TRP A 485 17.27 8.86 -3.76
CA TRP A 485 16.91 7.78 -4.68
C TRP A 485 17.91 7.68 -5.85
N PRO A 486 18.11 6.50 -6.45
CA PRO A 486 17.51 5.23 -6.04
C PRO A 486 18.17 4.66 -4.77
N LYS A 487 17.41 3.89 -3.99
CA LYS A 487 17.91 3.19 -2.80
C LYS A 487 17.63 1.70 -2.92
N THR A 488 18.62 0.87 -2.63
CA THR A 488 18.45 -0.58 -2.52
C THR A 488 18.60 -1.03 -1.08
N ILE A 489 17.76 -1.97 -0.68
CA ILE A 489 17.83 -2.71 0.59
C ILE A 489 17.80 -4.22 0.30
N ARG A 490 18.19 -5.04 1.26
CA ARG A 490 17.85 -6.47 1.27
C ARG A 490 16.55 -6.65 2.05
N TYR A 491 15.70 -7.59 1.64
CA TYR A 491 14.47 -7.89 2.38
C TYR A 491 14.72 -8.25 3.85
N THR A 492 15.87 -8.86 4.17
CA THR A 492 16.27 -9.15 5.55
C THR A 492 16.43 -7.90 6.41
N ASP A 493 16.68 -6.74 5.78
CA ASP A 493 16.80 -5.47 6.48
C ASP A 493 15.45 -5.03 7.08
N ASN A 494 14.33 -5.62 6.66
CA ASN A 494 13.00 -5.36 7.21
C ASN A 494 12.75 -6.00 8.60
N TYR A 495 13.69 -6.80 9.14
CA TYR A 495 13.56 -7.31 10.50
C TYR A 495 14.09 -6.33 11.55
N GLY A 496 15.30 -5.81 11.34
CA GLY A 496 15.86 -4.70 12.12
C GLY A 496 16.33 -4.97 13.54
N ARG A 497 15.68 -5.85 14.31
CA ARG A 497 16.12 -6.15 15.68
C ARG A 497 17.55 -6.71 15.70
N LYS A 498 18.35 -6.22 16.64
CA LYS A 498 19.70 -6.75 16.90
C LYS A 498 19.57 -8.10 17.65
N PRO A 499 20.17 -9.19 17.16
CA PRO A 499 20.11 -10.47 17.86
C PRO A 499 20.93 -10.44 19.15
N VAL A 500 20.44 -11.08 20.21
CA VAL A 500 21.19 -11.33 21.45
C VAL A 500 21.97 -12.65 21.39
N GLY A 501 21.67 -13.47 20.38
CA GLY A 501 22.18 -14.81 20.21
C GLY A 501 21.74 -15.43 18.90
N HIS A 502 22.22 -16.65 18.66
CA HIS A 502 21.82 -17.45 17.50
C HIS A 502 21.62 -18.90 17.90
N LEU A 503 20.65 -19.56 17.26
CA LEU A 503 20.44 -21.00 17.33
C LEU A 503 21.55 -21.75 16.58
N PRO A 504 21.61 -23.10 16.72
CA PRO A 504 22.49 -23.95 15.92
C PRO A 504 22.38 -23.66 14.42
N LEU A 505 23.47 -23.83 13.68
CA LEU A 505 23.44 -23.72 12.22
C LEU A 505 22.56 -24.84 11.67
N ILE A 506 21.56 -24.48 10.87
CA ILE A 506 20.71 -25.44 10.18
C ILE A 506 21.25 -25.59 8.76
N LYS A 507 21.60 -26.81 8.37
CA LYS A 507 21.93 -27.19 6.98
C LYS A 507 20.83 -28.08 6.42
N VAL A 508 20.42 -27.82 5.19
CA VAL A 508 19.31 -28.50 4.51
C VAL A 508 19.83 -29.12 3.22
N THR A 509 19.56 -30.41 3.00
CA THR A 509 19.88 -31.10 1.74
C THR A 509 18.60 -31.64 1.13
N GLY A 510 18.51 -31.68 -0.21
CA GLY A 510 17.32 -32.16 -0.92
C GLY A 510 16.25 -31.10 -1.17
N MET A 511 16.47 -29.84 -0.74
CA MET A 511 15.54 -28.74 -0.90
C MET A 511 16.28 -27.44 -1.21
N LYS A 512 15.75 -26.63 -2.13
CA LYS A 512 16.30 -25.30 -2.46
C LYS A 512 15.53 -24.21 -1.73
N ASN A 513 16.24 -23.25 -1.14
CA ASN A 513 15.66 -22.06 -0.52
C ASN A 513 14.48 -22.40 0.42
N PRO A 514 14.72 -23.24 1.46
CA PRO A 514 13.67 -23.61 2.41
C PRO A 514 13.12 -22.38 3.15
N VAL A 515 11.87 -22.49 3.59
CA VAL A 515 11.28 -21.56 4.55
C VAL A 515 11.66 -21.99 5.96
N ILE A 516 12.14 -21.03 6.75
CA ILE A 516 12.41 -21.18 8.18
C ILE A 516 11.33 -20.40 8.94
N GLN A 517 10.63 -21.06 9.84
CA GLN A 517 9.73 -20.43 10.82
C GLN A 517 10.30 -20.65 12.21
N VAL A 518 10.49 -19.56 12.97
CA VAL A 518 10.95 -19.60 14.35
C VAL A 518 9.82 -19.18 15.27
N LYS A 519 9.51 -20.03 16.23
CA LYS A 519 8.50 -19.79 17.27
C LYS A 519 9.13 -19.79 18.64
N ASP A 520 8.59 -18.94 19.48
CA ASP A 520 8.97 -18.77 20.87
C ASP A 520 8.39 -19.91 21.73
N SER A 521 8.66 -19.90 23.03
CA SER A 521 8.21 -20.94 23.95
C SER A 521 6.68 -21.00 24.14
N LYS A 522 5.97 -19.92 23.79
CA LYS A 522 4.52 -19.80 23.82
C LYS A 522 3.87 -20.25 22.51
N GLY A 523 4.68 -20.62 21.52
CA GLY A 523 4.23 -20.98 20.18
C GLY A 523 3.94 -19.78 19.28
N GLU A 524 4.27 -18.56 19.72
CA GLU A 524 4.10 -17.35 18.94
C GLU A 524 5.21 -17.22 17.90
N LEU A 525 4.84 -16.71 16.72
CA LEU A 525 5.79 -16.51 15.63
C LEU A 525 6.76 -15.38 15.97
N VAL A 526 8.06 -15.71 16.05
CA VAL A 526 9.15 -14.73 16.17
C VAL A 526 9.47 -14.15 14.79
N TYR A 527 9.58 -15.02 13.78
CA TYR A 527 9.62 -14.66 12.36
C TYR A 527 9.47 -15.89 11.45
N ALA A 528 9.17 -15.61 10.18
CA ALA A 528 9.31 -16.57 9.09
C ALA A 528 10.00 -15.92 7.89
N LEU A 529 10.89 -16.66 7.22
CA LEU A 529 11.50 -16.25 5.96
C LEU A 529 11.81 -17.43 5.04
N ARG A 530 11.73 -17.19 3.74
CA ARG A 530 12.42 -18.02 2.75
C ARG A 530 13.89 -17.64 2.69
N ILE A 531 14.79 -18.58 2.93
CA ILE A 531 16.24 -18.34 2.89
C ILE A 531 16.76 -18.41 1.45
N ARG A 532 17.97 -17.91 1.22
CA ARG A 532 18.68 -18.06 -0.06
C ARG A 532 19.89 -18.95 0.14
N GLY A 533 19.82 -20.15 -0.42
CA GLY A 533 20.78 -21.22 -0.20
C GLY A 533 20.19 -22.37 0.60
N ASP A 534 21.07 -23.13 1.23
CA ASP A 534 20.81 -24.40 1.89
C ASP A 534 21.14 -24.37 3.39
N SER A 535 21.54 -23.21 3.92
CA SER A 535 21.93 -23.07 5.31
C SER A 535 21.49 -21.74 5.90
N PHE A 536 21.13 -21.78 7.18
CA PHE A 536 20.69 -20.60 7.91
C PHE A 536 21.00 -20.76 9.39
N ARG A 537 21.50 -19.69 10.00
CA ARG A 537 21.72 -19.64 11.45
C ARG A 537 20.67 -18.70 12.05
N PRO A 538 19.61 -19.23 12.67
CA PRO A 538 18.50 -18.40 13.14
C PRO A 538 18.95 -17.40 14.22
N PRO A 539 18.82 -16.07 14.01
CA PRO A 539 18.95 -15.10 15.09
C PRO A 539 17.82 -15.27 16.11
N VAL A 540 18.13 -15.02 17.37
CA VAL A 540 17.16 -14.99 18.48
C VAL A 540 17.34 -13.74 19.32
N PHE A 541 16.28 -13.39 20.06
CA PHE A 541 16.15 -12.08 20.70
C PHE A 541 15.94 -12.17 22.22
N GLU A 542 15.78 -13.37 22.77
CA GLU A 542 15.77 -13.64 24.20
C GLU A 542 16.79 -14.74 24.52
N LYS A 543 17.62 -14.57 25.54
CA LYS A 543 18.77 -15.47 25.82
C LYS A 543 18.38 -16.83 26.38
N GLU A 544 17.47 -16.83 27.36
CA GLU A 544 17.11 -18.01 28.15
C GLU A 544 15.91 -18.78 27.57
N GLU A 545 15.41 -18.36 26.41
CA GLU A 545 14.24 -18.93 25.78
C GLU A 545 14.58 -20.18 24.94
N ALA A 546 13.66 -21.15 24.96
CA ALA A 546 13.68 -22.28 24.05
C ALA A 546 12.77 -22.02 22.85
N TYR A 547 13.26 -22.36 21.66
CA TYR A 547 12.61 -22.08 20.39
C TYR A 547 12.22 -23.37 19.65
N GLU A 548 11.10 -23.31 18.94
CA GLU A 548 10.74 -24.26 17.89
C GLU A 548 11.15 -23.69 16.53
N VAL A 549 11.83 -24.49 15.71
CA VAL A 549 12.19 -24.12 14.34
C VAL A 549 11.60 -25.11 13.36
N LYS A 550 10.68 -24.64 12.53
CA LYS A 550 10.11 -25.39 11.41
C LYS A 550 10.83 -25.03 10.12
N VAL A 551 11.27 -26.04 9.37
CA VAL A 551 12.03 -25.91 8.13
C VAL A 551 11.33 -26.70 7.04
N GLY A 552 11.18 -26.15 5.84
CA GLY A 552 10.52 -26.88 4.77
C GLY A 552 10.13 -26.05 3.56
N ASP A 553 9.34 -26.63 2.66
CA ASP A 553 8.78 -25.96 1.49
C ASP A 553 7.25 -25.90 1.60
N PRO A 554 6.65 -24.71 1.81
CA PRO A 554 5.20 -24.56 1.88
C PRO A 554 4.49 -24.89 0.56
N ASP A 555 5.20 -24.84 -0.59
CA ASP A 555 4.61 -25.14 -1.89
C ASP A 555 4.35 -26.65 -2.06
N LEU A 556 5.16 -27.48 -1.39
CA LEU A 556 5.08 -28.94 -1.40
C LEU A 556 4.48 -29.53 -0.12
N ASP A 557 4.13 -28.69 0.85
CA ASP A 557 3.75 -29.07 2.22
C ASP A 557 4.74 -30.05 2.90
N SER A 558 6.03 -29.88 2.62
CA SER A 558 7.09 -30.76 3.14
C SER A 558 7.83 -30.06 4.26
N TRP A 559 7.75 -30.59 5.49
CA TRP A 559 8.24 -29.91 6.69
C TRP A 559 8.97 -30.82 7.68
N LYS A 560 9.94 -30.25 8.39
CA LYS A 560 10.59 -30.83 9.57
C LYS A 560 10.64 -29.81 10.70
N THR A 561 10.51 -30.29 11.93
CA THR A 561 10.49 -29.43 13.12
C THR A 561 11.60 -29.82 14.09
N LEU A 562 12.38 -28.83 14.50
CA LEU A 562 13.35 -28.91 15.58
C LEU A 562 12.74 -28.25 16.82
N ARG A 563 12.66 -28.97 17.92
CA ARG A 563 12.05 -28.48 19.18
C ARG A 563 13.11 -28.19 20.23
N SER A 564 12.76 -27.31 21.16
CA SER A 564 13.56 -27.00 22.36
C SER A 564 14.99 -26.55 22.04
N LEU A 565 15.16 -25.81 20.94
CA LEU A 565 16.45 -25.24 20.58
C LEU A 565 16.75 -24.03 21.47
N LYS A 566 17.95 -23.99 22.05
CA LYS A 566 18.43 -22.87 22.86
C LYS A 566 19.62 -22.19 22.20
N GLN A 567 19.92 -20.98 22.63
CA GLN A 567 21.19 -20.33 22.30
C GLN A 567 22.36 -21.23 22.76
N GLY A 568 23.22 -21.64 21.83
CA GLY A 568 24.40 -22.45 22.13
C GLY A 568 25.62 -21.60 22.43
N VAL A 569 26.47 -22.05 23.35
CA VAL A 569 27.79 -21.44 23.65
C VAL A 569 28.86 -21.83 22.60
N ALA A 570 28.65 -22.91 21.85
CA ALA A 570 29.50 -23.36 20.73
C ALA A 570 28.67 -23.58 19.45
N PRO A 571 29.25 -23.46 18.23
CA PRO A 571 28.53 -23.72 16.99
C PRO A 571 28.21 -25.21 16.87
N SER A 572 27.03 -25.61 17.36
CA SER A 572 26.43 -26.90 17.02
C SER A 572 25.71 -26.79 15.67
N GLU A 573 25.73 -27.88 14.91
CA GLU A 573 25.11 -27.99 13.60
C GLU A 573 23.94 -28.98 13.63
N LYS A 574 22.89 -28.68 12.89
CA LYS A 574 21.74 -29.56 12.66
C LYS A 574 21.55 -29.76 11.16
N ILE A 575 21.69 -30.99 10.69
CA ILE A 575 21.51 -31.36 9.28
C ILE A 575 20.11 -31.95 9.08
N LEU A 576 19.34 -31.37 8.17
CA LEU A 576 18.00 -31.83 7.77
C LEU A 576 18.06 -32.34 6.32
N ARG A 577 17.74 -33.62 6.12
CA ARG A 577 17.66 -34.22 4.77
C ARG A 577 16.20 -34.35 4.35
N PHE A 578 15.79 -33.71 3.26
CA PHE A 578 14.44 -33.80 2.71
C PHE A 578 14.33 -34.80 1.58
#